data_AF-L8LXR6-F1
#
_entry.id   AF-L8LXR6-F1
#
_cell.length_a   1.000
_cell.length_b   1.000
_cell.length_c   1.000
_cell.angle_alpha   90.00
_cell.angle_beta   90.00
_cell.angle_gamma   90.00
#
_symmetry.space_group_name_H-M   'P 1'
#
loop_
_entity.id
_entity.type
_entity.pdbx_description
1 polymer ?
#
loop_
_entity_poly.entity_id
_entity_poly.type
_entity_poly.pdbx_seq_one_letter_code
_entity_poly.pdbx_strand_id
1 'polypeptide(L)'
;MKQFREEWDLDSIYVVDSALYSSDNFQQLRQLRWITLVTASLKVVNILVESLGEETFEDIEVPGYRIASCCSDYGGVRQRWLVVESESGRAQ
;
A
#
# COMPACT_ATOMS: atom_id res chain seq x y z
N MET A 1 -15.68 -25.78 4.49
CA MET A 1 -15.12 -24.46 4.84
C MET A 1 -15.52 -24.02 6.27
N LYS A 2 -15.53 -24.91 7.27
CA LYS A 2 -16.01 -24.59 8.63
C LYS A 2 -15.06 -25.00 9.76
N GLN A 3 -13.83 -25.42 9.45
CA GLN A 3 -12.94 -26.05 10.42
C GLN A 3 -11.48 -25.52 10.30
N PHE A 4 -11.33 -24.20 10.19
CA PHE A 4 -10.03 -23.51 10.15
C PHE A 4 -10.08 -22.20 10.96
N ARG A 5 -10.84 -22.17 12.06
CA ARG A 5 -11.16 -20.93 12.78
C ARG A 5 -10.99 -21.00 14.29
N GLU A 6 -10.14 -21.88 14.80
CA GLU A 6 -10.06 -22.10 16.26
C GLU A 6 -8.69 -21.97 16.92
N GLU A 7 -7.59 -21.60 16.23
CA GLU A 7 -6.29 -21.58 16.93
C GLU A 7 -5.26 -20.55 16.43
N TRP A 8 -5.69 -19.48 15.76
CA TRP A 8 -4.77 -18.44 15.30
C TRP A 8 -5.22 -17.07 15.82
N ASP A 9 -4.99 -16.83 17.12
CA ASP A 9 -4.78 -15.48 17.65
C ASP A 9 -3.37 -15.01 17.25
N LEU A 10 -3.10 -15.09 15.95
CA LEU A 10 -1.98 -14.42 15.34
C LEU A 10 -2.61 -13.23 14.66
N ASP A 11 -2.37 -12.09 15.30
CA ASP A 11 -2.44 -10.76 14.75
C ASP A 11 -1.57 -10.75 13.46
N SER A 12 -2.06 -11.38 12.40
CA SER A 12 -1.28 -11.73 11.21
C SER A 12 -1.60 -10.72 10.13
N ILE A 13 -0.55 -10.24 9.47
CA ILE A 13 -0.67 -9.31 8.35
C ILE A 13 -0.58 -10.12 7.07
N TYR A 14 -1.61 -10.06 6.25
CA TYR A 14 -1.68 -10.76 4.98
C TYR A 14 -1.00 -9.94 3.88
N VAL A 15 -0.09 -10.54 3.13
CA VAL A 15 0.42 -9.96 1.88
C VAL A 15 -0.52 -10.39 0.76
N VAL A 16 -1.25 -9.44 0.20
CA VAL A 16 -2.29 -9.69 -0.82
C VAL A 16 -1.77 -9.32 -2.19
N ASP A 17 -2.07 -10.17 -3.17
CA ASP A 17 -1.70 -9.96 -4.57
C ASP A 17 -2.25 -8.63 -5.12
N SER A 18 -1.43 -7.92 -5.89
CA SER A 18 -1.77 -6.58 -6.40
C SER A 18 -2.86 -6.59 -7.48
N ALA A 19 -3.07 -7.71 -8.17
CA ALA A 19 -4.19 -7.87 -9.11
C ALA A 19 -5.54 -7.91 -8.38
N LEU A 20 -5.55 -8.18 -7.06
CA LEU A 20 -6.76 -8.13 -6.23
C LEU A 20 -7.06 -6.71 -5.72
N TYR A 21 -6.25 -5.71 -6.06
CA TYR A 21 -6.46 -4.32 -5.67
C TYR A 21 -7.54 -3.64 -6.53
N SER A 22 -8.80 -3.95 -6.23
CA SER A 22 -9.99 -3.38 -6.86
C SER A 22 -11.01 -2.93 -5.81
N SER A 23 -11.86 -1.96 -6.18
CA SER A 23 -12.93 -1.45 -5.32
C SER A 23 -13.81 -2.54 -4.73
N ASP A 24 -14.13 -3.56 -5.52
CA ASP A 24 -15.02 -4.67 -5.16
C ASP A 24 -14.41 -5.62 -4.12
N ASN A 25 -13.09 -5.75 -4.09
CA ASN A 25 -12.40 -6.68 -3.20
C ASN A 25 -12.16 -6.10 -1.79
N PHE A 26 -12.13 -4.77 -1.63
CA PHE A 26 -11.78 -4.19 -0.33
C PHE A 26 -12.82 -4.43 0.76
N GLN A 27 -14.09 -4.62 0.42
CA GLN A 27 -15.14 -4.91 1.41
C GLN A 27 -14.83 -6.19 2.20
N GLN A 28 -14.26 -7.19 1.54
CA GLN A 28 -13.89 -8.47 2.16
C GLN A 28 -12.59 -8.35 2.97
N LEU A 29 -11.71 -7.43 2.59
CA LEU A 29 -10.44 -7.18 3.25
C LEU A 29 -10.55 -6.25 4.47
N ARG A 30 -11.67 -5.54 4.65
CA ARG A 30 -11.89 -4.59 5.77
C ARG A 30 -11.71 -5.21 7.16
N GLN A 31 -11.95 -6.51 7.31
CA GLN A 31 -11.85 -7.21 8.59
C GLN A 31 -10.46 -7.85 8.82
N LEU A 32 -9.56 -7.76 7.83
CA LEU A 32 -8.22 -8.33 7.90
C LEU A 32 -7.17 -7.21 7.93
N ARG A 33 -6.00 -7.50 8.50
CA ARG A 33 -4.82 -6.64 8.35
C ARG A 33 -4.04 -7.09 7.13
N TRP A 34 -3.77 -6.19 6.19
CA TRP A 34 -3.13 -6.57 4.93
C TRP A 34 -2.19 -5.49 4.41
N ILE A 35 -1.25 -5.93 3.58
CA ILE A 35 -0.36 -5.11 2.78
C ILE A 35 -0.47 -5.61 1.34
N THR A 36 -0.54 -4.69 0.38
CA THR A 36 -0.56 -5.03 -1.05
C THR A 36 0.20 -3.98 -1.82
N LEU A 37 0.73 -4.37 -2.97
CA LEU A 37 1.34 -3.43 -3.90
C LEU A 37 0.24 -2.77 -4.71
N VAL A 38 0.28 -1.44 -4.80
CA VAL A 38 -0.60 -0.70 -5.70
C VAL A 38 0.03 -0.72 -7.09
N THR A 39 -0.71 -1.15 -8.10
CA THR A 39 -0.19 -1.20 -9.47
C THR A 39 -0.10 0.22 -10.06
N ALA A 40 1.02 0.53 -10.71
CA ALA A 40 1.26 1.83 -11.34
C ALA A 40 0.29 2.15 -12.50
N SER A 41 -0.48 1.16 -12.97
CA SER A 41 -1.51 1.34 -14.01
C SER A 41 -2.72 2.15 -13.53
N LEU A 42 -2.86 2.35 -12.22
CA LEU A 42 -3.93 3.16 -11.64
C LEU A 42 -3.63 4.65 -11.82
N LYS A 43 -4.47 5.36 -12.57
CA LYS A 43 -4.32 6.82 -12.82
C LYS A 43 -4.12 7.63 -11.53
N VAL A 44 -4.80 7.23 -10.45
CA VAL A 44 -4.68 7.87 -9.14
C VAL A 44 -3.26 7.78 -8.55
N VAL A 45 -2.50 6.73 -8.88
CA VAL A 45 -1.10 6.58 -8.45
C VAL A 45 -0.22 7.61 -9.14
N ASN A 46 -0.36 7.79 -10.45
CA ASN A 46 0.45 8.76 -11.19
C ASN A 46 0.19 10.19 -10.71
N ILE A 47 -1.09 10.55 -10.55
CA ILE A 47 -1.47 11.88 -10.02
C ILE A 47 -0.90 12.08 -8.61
N LEU A 48 -0.99 11.07 -7.75
CA LEU A 48 -0.44 11.13 -6.41
C LEU A 48 1.08 11.33 -6.43
N VAL A 49 1.82 10.51 -7.18
CA VAL A 49 3.28 10.60 -7.27
C VAL A 49 3.71 11.96 -7.81
N GLU A 50 3.04 12.49 -8.84
CA GLU A 50 3.30 13.83 -9.38
C GLU A 50 3.02 14.96 -8.39
N SER A 51 2.11 14.74 -7.42
CA SER A 51 1.76 15.74 -6.40
C SER A 51 2.69 15.73 -5.18
N LEU A 52 3.50 14.69 -5.01
CA LEU A 52 4.42 14.58 -3.88
C LEU A 52 5.71 15.33 -4.20
N GLY A 53 5.98 16.40 -3.45
CA GLY A 53 7.26 17.12 -3.53
C GLY A 53 8.37 16.38 -2.79
N GLU A 54 9.63 16.72 -3.08
CA GLU A 54 10.79 16.11 -2.41
C GLU A 54 10.73 16.26 -0.89
N GLU A 55 10.13 17.34 -0.41
CA GLU A 55 9.94 17.63 1.02
C GLU A 55 8.97 16.67 1.73
N THR A 56 8.19 15.91 0.98
CA THR A 56 7.25 14.91 1.54
C THR A 56 7.92 13.57 1.83
N PHE A 57 9.15 13.38 1.36
CA PHE A 57 9.91 12.15 1.55
C PHE A 57 10.85 12.26 2.75
N GLU A 58 10.82 11.23 3.59
CA GLU A 58 11.71 11.06 4.73
C GLU A 58 12.73 9.97 4.42
N ASP A 59 14.01 10.21 4.73
CA ASP A 59 15.04 9.19 4.68
C ASP A 59 14.73 8.07 5.69
N ILE A 60 14.99 6.83 5.31
CA ILE A 60 14.84 5.66 6.19
C ILE A 60 16.19 5.01 6.48
N GLU A 61 16.21 4.06 7.41
CA GLU A 61 17.43 3.33 7.78
C GLU A 61 18.06 2.57 6.61
N VAL A 62 17.30 2.29 5.56
CA VAL A 62 17.78 1.62 4.35
C VAL A 62 18.44 2.65 3.42
N PRO A 63 19.77 2.60 3.21
CA PRO A 63 20.47 3.59 2.41
C PRO A 63 19.98 3.60 0.96
N GLY A 64 19.84 4.79 0.39
CA GLY A 64 19.38 4.99 -0.99
C GLY A 64 17.87 4.86 -1.17
N TYR A 65 17.10 4.80 -0.09
CA TYR A 65 15.64 4.77 -0.11
C TYR A 65 15.04 5.86 0.78
N ARG A 66 13.90 6.38 0.35
CA ARG A 66 13.08 7.34 1.09
C ARG A 66 11.63 6.95 1.01
N ILE A 67 10.84 7.39 1.98
CA ILE A 67 9.41 7.09 2.02
C ILE A 67 8.57 8.35 2.16
N ALA A 68 7.45 8.40 1.46
CA ALA A 68 6.37 9.34 1.73
C ALA A 68 5.13 8.54 2.13
N SER A 69 4.40 9.03 3.14
CA SER A 69 3.14 8.42 3.57
C SER A 69 1.97 9.33 3.23
N CYS A 70 0.93 8.75 2.64
CA CYS A 70 -0.29 9.48 2.33
C CYS A 70 -1.53 8.65 2.66
N CYS A 71 -2.61 9.35 2.98
CA CYS A 71 -3.91 8.71 3.23
C CYS A 71 -4.70 8.68 1.92
N SER A 72 -5.19 7.52 1.53
CA SER A 72 -6.06 7.34 0.37
C SER A 72 -7.40 6.77 0.82
N ASP A 73 -8.49 7.28 0.25
CA ASP A 73 -9.82 6.65 0.35
C ASP A 73 -10.15 6.08 -1.02
N TYR A 74 -9.58 4.91 -1.30
CA TYR A 74 -9.77 4.21 -2.56
C TYR A 74 -10.74 3.05 -2.35
N GLY A 75 -11.77 2.97 -3.20
CA GLY A 75 -12.83 1.95 -3.07
C GLY A 75 -13.65 2.06 -1.78
N GLY A 76 -13.72 3.26 -1.16
CA GLY A 76 -14.43 3.49 0.08
C GLY A 76 -13.71 2.93 1.31
N VAL A 77 -12.43 2.56 1.20
CA VAL A 77 -11.63 2.07 2.32
C VAL A 77 -10.49 3.04 2.57
N ARG A 78 -10.44 3.56 3.80
CA ARG A 78 -9.34 4.41 4.25
C ARG A 78 -8.08 3.56 4.39
N GLN A 79 -7.08 3.88 3.60
CA GLN A 79 -5.83 3.16 3.48
C GLN A 79 -4.66 4.12 3.67
N ARG A 80 -3.57 3.62 4.24
CA ARG A 80 -2.27 4.31 4.19
C ARG A 80 -1.51 3.77 2.99
N TRP A 81 -1.12 4.67 2.10
CA TRP A 81 -0.19 4.35 1.02
C TRP A 81 1.20 4.78 1.45
N LEU A 82 2.19 3.93 1.15
CA LEU A 82 3.60 4.20 1.34
C LEU A 82 4.21 4.26 -0.05
N VAL A 83 4.70 5.43 -0.43
CA VAL A 83 5.46 5.62 -1.67
C VAL A 83 6.92 5.46 -1.29
N VAL A 84 7.57 4.47 -1.91
CA VAL A 84 9.00 4.20 -1.70
C VAL A 84 9.74 4.70 -2.93
N GLU A 85 10.61 5.67 -2.73
CA GLU A 85 11.52 6.17 -3.75
C GLU A 85 12.90 5.58 -3.53
N SER A 86 13.57 5.22 -4.63
CA SER A 86 14.98 4.80 -4.61
C SER A 86 15.83 5.82 -5.36
N GLU A 87 17.07 6.05 -4.92
CA GLU A 87 18.00 6.95 -5.59
C GLU A 87 18.23 6.58 -7.06
N SER A 88 18.23 5.28 -7.38
CA SER A 88 18.32 4.76 -8.75
C SER A 88 17.15 5.15 -9.65
N GLY A 89 15.97 5.40 -9.06
CA GLY A 89 14.76 5.82 -9.76
C GLY A 89 14.62 7.33 -9.94
N ARG A 90 15.30 8.14 -9.11
CA ARG A 90 15.22 9.62 -9.11
C ARG A 90 15.96 10.28 -10.27
N ALA A 91 16.87 9.56 -10.93
CA ALA A 91 17.73 10.08 -11.99
C ALA A 91 17.13 10.01 -13.43
N GLN A 92 15.84 9.68 -13.57
CA GLN A 92 15.15 9.53 -14.87
C GLN A 92 14.11 10.60 -15.10
#